data_AF-A0A6G3RXW3-F1
#
_entry.id   AF-A0A6G3RXW3-F1
#
_cell.length_a   1.000
_cell.length_b   1.000
_cell.length_c   1.000
_cell.angle_alpha   90.00
_cell.angle_beta   90.00
_cell.angle_gamma   90.00
#
_symmetry.space_group_name_H-M   'P 1'
#
loop_
_entity.id
_entity.type
_entity.pdbx_description
1 polymer ?
#
loop_
_entity_poly.entity_id
_entity_poly.type
_entity_poly.pdbx_seq_one_letter_code
_entity_poly.pdbx_strand_id
1 'polypeptide(L)'
;GPRGPVGVDLAADGPHLLIEGPQDSGRTELLRSVAASLAAAERPDRLGIVLVDGKSDGPGSAAGEGLRVCTDLPHVTTHLVANDPVRMREFAQSLTTELKRRAELIGRTHFTEWHTQRAVSGRMIAQRAAPSGGAADLDVPTTSTMRLRPGAAQEKAEAAPPLPRLVVVVDDLDALLSPPLGSPGRPTAGSVVRALEAVARDGERLGVHLVAAFTSGAAPGWTARPLVVLDAPGSDPE
;
A
#
# COMPACT_ATOMS: atom_id res chain seq x y z
N GLY A 1 -0.63 -21.87 9.08
CA GLY A 1 0.22 -23.02 8.72
C GLY A 1 -0.08 -24.21 9.60
N PRO A 2 0.61 -25.36 9.43
CA PRO A 2 0.35 -26.59 10.18
C PRO A 2 0.55 -26.47 11.71
N ARG A 3 1.19 -25.38 12.17
CA ARG A 3 1.43 -25.07 13.59
C ARG A 3 0.59 -23.90 14.13
N GLY A 4 -0.49 -23.53 13.44
CA GLY A 4 -1.36 -22.41 13.81
C GLY A 4 -1.22 -21.17 12.92
N PRO A 5 -1.82 -20.04 13.32
CA PRO A 5 -1.80 -18.80 12.54
C PRO A 5 -0.36 -18.28 12.40
N VAL A 6 -0.05 -17.78 11.21
CA VAL A 6 1.23 -17.11 10.92
C VAL A 6 0.89 -15.66 10.61
N GLY A 7 1.44 -14.74 11.41
CA GLY A 7 1.29 -13.31 11.22
C GLY A 7 2.59 -12.70 10.72
N VAL A 8 2.47 -11.66 9.92
CA VAL A 8 3.55 -10.77 9.51
C VAL A 8 3.09 -9.34 9.78
N ASP A 9 3.87 -8.59 10.52
CA ASP A 9 3.69 -7.15 10.69
C ASP A 9 4.62 -6.41 9.74
N LEU A 10 4.07 -5.87 8.64
CA LEU A 10 4.84 -5.11 7.65
C LEU A 10 5.47 -3.81 8.22
N ALA A 11 5.02 -3.35 9.40
CA ALA A 11 5.62 -2.20 10.08
C ALA A 11 6.73 -2.60 11.06
N ALA A 12 6.70 -3.81 11.62
CA ALA A 12 7.64 -4.25 12.67
C ALA A 12 8.66 -5.31 12.20
N ASP A 13 8.26 -6.23 11.32
CA ASP A 13 9.09 -7.35 10.83
C ASP A 13 9.95 -6.99 9.61
N GLY A 14 9.73 -5.79 9.10
CA GLY A 14 10.41 -5.18 7.96
C GLY A 14 9.42 -4.75 6.87
N PRO A 15 9.75 -3.69 6.11
CA PRO A 15 8.78 -2.96 5.31
C PRO A 15 8.22 -3.73 4.11
N HIS A 16 8.86 -4.84 3.75
CA HIS A 16 8.62 -5.51 2.47
C HIS A 16 8.54 -7.01 2.66
N LEU A 17 7.43 -7.60 2.24
CA LEU A 17 7.20 -9.04 2.25
C LEU A 17 7.52 -9.61 0.87
N LEU A 18 8.44 -10.56 0.82
CA LEU A 18 8.72 -11.32 -0.38
C LEU A 18 8.14 -12.73 -0.28
N ILE A 19 7.60 -13.23 -1.38
CA ILE A 19 7.04 -14.58 -1.49
C ILE A 19 7.75 -15.31 -2.63
N GLU A 20 8.59 -16.27 -2.27
CA GLU A 20 9.27 -17.15 -3.22
C GLU A 20 8.44 -18.43 -3.41
N GLY A 21 8.36 -18.91 -4.65
CA GLY A 21 7.81 -20.23 -4.93
C GLY A 21 7.75 -20.52 -6.43
N PRO A 22 7.74 -21.81 -6.82
CA PRO A 22 7.57 -22.21 -8.22
C PRO A 22 6.16 -21.86 -8.73
N GLN A 23 5.93 -22.04 -10.03
CA GLN A 23 4.58 -21.97 -10.59
C GLN A 23 3.64 -22.93 -9.85
N ASP A 24 2.38 -22.55 -9.72
CA ASP A 24 1.30 -23.30 -9.04
C ASP A 24 1.52 -23.60 -7.54
N SER A 25 2.52 -23.01 -6.89
CA SER A 25 2.73 -23.10 -5.42
C SER A 25 1.72 -22.31 -4.58
N GLY A 26 0.80 -21.58 -5.21
CA GLY A 26 -0.22 -20.78 -4.52
C GLY A 26 0.21 -19.36 -4.15
N ARG A 27 1.30 -18.81 -4.72
CA ARG A 27 1.77 -17.44 -4.45
C ARG A 27 0.67 -16.38 -4.61
N THR A 28 -0.07 -16.42 -5.72
CA THR A 28 -1.17 -15.49 -5.98
C THR A 28 -2.28 -15.61 -4.93
N GLU A 29 -2.57 -16.82 -4.45
CA GLU A 29 -3.57 -17.03 -3.40
C GLU A 29 -3.11 -16.50 -2.04
N LEU A 30 -1.82 -16.65 -1.74
CA LEU A 30 -1.22 -16.01 -0.57
C LEU A 30 -1.27 -14.48 -0.68
N LEU A 31 -0.96 -13.90 -1.84
CA LEU A 31 -1.06 -12.45 -2.06
C LEU A 31 -2.49 -11.93 -1.89
N ARG A 32 -3.49 -12.64 -2.42
CA ARG A 32 -4.91 -12.32 -2.21
C ARG A 32 -5.28 -12.37 -0.73
N SER A 33 -4.82 -13.39 -0.01
CA SER A 33 -5.01 -13.52 1.43
C SER A 33 -4.38 -12.36 2.20
N VAL A 34 -3.17 -11.93 1.81
CA VAL A 34 -2.50 -10.75 2.38
C VAL A 34 -3.29 -9.48 2.11
N ALA A 35 -3.73 -9.24 0.87
CA ALA A 35 -4.54 -8.07 0.52
C ALA A 35 -5.85 -8.01 1.32
N ALA A 36 -6.55 -9.15 1.44
CA ALA A 36 -7.76 -9.25 2.25
C ALA A 36 -7.48 -9.00 3.74
N SER A 37 -6.40 -9.56 4.28
CA SER A 37 -6.00 -9.33 5.68
C SER A 37 -5.66 -7.87 5.97
N LEU A 38 -4.96 -7.20 5.06
CA LEU A 38 -4.63 -5.77 5.17
C LEU A 38 -5.90 -4.92 5.13
N ALA A 39 -6.80 -5.21 4.18
CA ALA A 39 -8.08 -4.52 4.04
C ALA A 39 -9.00 -4.72 5.26
N ALA A 40 -8.96 -5.89 5.89
CA ALA A 40 -9.70 -6.17 7.12
C ALA A 40 -9.11 -5.46 8.36
N ALA A 41 -7.80 -5.22 8.38
CA ALA A 41 -7.10 -4.66 9.53
C ALA A 41 -7.08 -3.13 9.59
N GLU A 42 -7.25 -2.45 8.45
CA GLU A 42 -7.14 -0.99 8.37
C GLU A 42 -8.27 -0.39 7.53
N ARG A 43 -8.58 0.89 7.75
CA ARG A 43 -9.64 1.56 6.98
C ARG A 43 -9.14 2.05 5.61
N PRO A 44 -10.00 2.16 4.58
CA PRO A 44 -9.60 2.62 3.24
C PRO A 44 -9.09 4.07 3.21
N ASP A 45 -9.46 4.92 4.19
CA ASP A 45 -8.90 6.27 4.33
C ASP A 45 -7.46 6.29 4.89
N ARG A 46 -6.95 5.14 5.36
CA ARG A 46 -5.64 4.99 6.02
C ARG A 46 -4.71 4.00 5.34
N LEU A 47 -5.23 3.22 4.40
CA LEU A 47 -4.48 2.24 3.62
C LEU A 47 -4.95 2.29 2.16
N GLY A 48 -4.00 2.52 1.25
CA GLY A 48 -4.16 2.32 -0.18
C GLY A 48 -3.39 1.09 -0.65
N ILE A 49 -3.97 0.33 -1.57
CA ILE A 49 -3.38 -0.85 -2.18
C ILE A 49 -3.28 -0.64 -3.69
N VAL A 50 -2.09 -0.90 -4.25
CA VAL A 50 -1.87 -0.97 -5.70
C VAL A 50 -1.56 -2.41 -6.06
N LEU A 51 -2.27 -2.94 -7.06
CA LEU A 51 -2.10 -4.31 -7.56
C LEU A 51 -1.37 -4.28 -8.91
N VAL A 52 -0.36 -5.13 -9.06
CA VAL A 52 0.42 -5.29 -10.30
C VAL A 52 0.47 -6.77 -10.66
N ASP A 53 -0.30 -7.17 -11.66
CA ASP A 53 -0.26 -8.52 -12.22
C ASP A 53 0.85 -8.61 -13.26
N GLY A 54 1.68 -9.66 -13.18
CA GLY A 54 2.72 -9.91 -14.19
C GLY A 54 2.25 -10.76 -15.37
N LYS A 55 0.94 -11.08 -15.46
CA LYS A 55 0.40 -12.14 -16.31
C LYS A 55 1.03 -12.22 -17.70
N SER A 56 1.54 -13.41 -18.01
CA SER A 56 1.97 -13.81 -19.33
C SER A 56 0.77 -14.36 -20.10
N ASP A 57 0.50 -13.79 -21.27
CA ASP A 57 -0.57 -14.23 -22.18
C ASP A 57 -0.17 -15.52 -22.95
N GLY A 58 0.60 -16.41 -22.33
CA GLY A 58 1.14 -17.61 -22.95
C GLY A 58 0.15 -18.78 -22.98
N PRO A 59 0.12 -19.60 -24.05
CA PRO A 59 -0.69 -20.80 -24.09
C PRO A 59 -0.25 -21.78 -22.98
N GLY A 60 -1.15 -22.11 -22.06
CA GLY A 60 -0.88 -22.96 -20.89
C GLY A 60 -0.86 -22.22 -19.55
N SER A 61 -0.91 -20.88 -19.53
CA SER A 61 -1.26 -20.15 -18.31
C SER A 61 -2.71 -20.50 -17.96
N ALA A 62 -2.92 -21.27 -16.89
CA ALA A 62 -4.25 -21.44 -16.31
C ALA A 62 -4.82 -20.03 -16.14
N ALA A 63 -5.91 -19.73 -16.84
CA ALA A 63 -6.50 -18.41 -16.92
C ALA A 63 -7.17 -18.03 -15.58
N GLY A 64 -6.38 -17.94 -14.51
CA GLY A 64 -6.79 -17.39 -13.25
C GLY A 64 -6.98 -15.89 -13.37
N GLU A 65 -7.87 -15.36 -12.54
CA GLU A 65 -8.16 -13.93 -12.47
C GLU A 65 -7.02 -13.10 -11.81
N GLY A 66 -5.89 -13.73 -11.43
CA GLY A 66 -4.74 -13.03 -10.84
C GLY A 66 -5.13 -12.23 -9.59
N LEU A 67 -4.56 -11.04 -9.42
CA LEU A 67 -4.98 -10.10 -8.38
C LEU A 67 -6.25 -9.33 -8.73
N ARG A 68 -6.80 -9.46 -9.94
CA ARG A 68 -8.04 -8.75 -10.35
C ARG A 68 -9.20 -9.02 -9.40
N VAL A 69 -9.28 -10.20 -8.77
CA VAL A 69 -10.32 -10.52 -7.77
C VAL A 69 -10.30 -9.58 -6.56
N CYS A 70 -9.16 -8.96 -6.26
CA CYS A 70 -9.01 -8.04 -5.15
C CYS A 70 -9.47 -6.62 -5.49
N THR A 71 -9.85 -6.31 -6.74
CA THR A 71 -10.27 -4.94 -7.11
C THR A 71 -11.58 -4.50 -6.45
N ASP A 72 -12.35 -5.45 -5.92
CA ASP A 72 -13.58 -5.15 -5.16
C ASP A 72 -13.29 -4.62 -3.74
N LEU A 73 -12.03 -4.69 -3.28
CA LEU A 73 -11.63 -4.12 -2.00
C LEU A 73 -11.63 -2.59 -2.08
N PRO A 74 -12.26 -1.87 -1.13
CA PRO A 74 -12.34 -0.40 -1.17
C PRO A 74 -10.98 0.31 -0.99
N HIS A 75 -9.95 -0.43 -0.58
CA HIS A 75 -8.57 0.04 -0.43
C HIS A 75 -7.79 0.05 -1.74
N VAL A 76 -8.23 -0.72 -2.74
CA VAL A 76 -7.50 -0.85 -4.01
C VAL A 76 -7.75 0.38 -4.87
N THR A 77 -6.70 1.15 -5.12
CA THR A 77 -6.77 2.40 -5.90
C THR A 77 -6.35 2.21 -7.34
N THR A 78 -5.56 1.17 -7.63
CA THR A 78 -4.98 0.94 -8.97
C THR A 78 -4.74 -0.54 -9.17
N HIS A 79 -5.11 -1.04 -10.35
CA HIS A 79 -4.77 -2.36 -10.86
C HIS A 79 -4.03 -2.20 -12.18
N LEU A 80 -2.90 -2.87 -12.32
CA LEU A 80 -1.99 -2.80 -13.47
C LEU A 80 -1.67 -4.20 -13.95
N VAL A 81 -1.46 -4.32 -15.26
CA VAL A 81 -0.98 -5.54 -15.90
C VAL A 81 0.34 -5.21 -16.59
N ALA A 82 1.35 -6.05 -16.41
CA ALA A 82 2.70 -5.82 -16.90
C ALA A 82 2.80 -5.68 -18.43
N ASN A 83 1.81 -6.17 -19.18
CA ASN A 83 1.73 -6.05 -20.64
C ASN A 83 1.26 -4.67 -21.15
N ASP A 84 0.87 -3.73 -20.26
CA ASP A 84 0.55 -2.35 -20.63
C ASP A 84 1.73 -1.40 -20.32
N PRO A 85 2.66 -1.17 -21.26
CA PRO A 85 3.83 -0.34 -21.01
C PRO A 85 3.50 1.13 -20.78
N VAL A 86 2.37 1.65 -21.27
CA VAL A 86 2.04 3.08 -21.05
C VAL A 86 1.65 3.27 -19.60
N ARG A 87 0.70 2.46 -19.11
CA ARG A 87 0.25 2.51 -17.71
C ARG A 87 1.37 2.20 -16.73
N MET A 88 2.22 1.23 -17.04
CA MET A 88 3.39 0.91 -16.20
C MET A 88 4.37 2.10 -16.09
N ARG A 89 4.55 2.88 -17.16
CA ARG A 89 5.39 4.09 -17.11
C ARG A 89 4.78 5.18 -16.24
N GLU A 90 3.49 5.45 -16.45
CA GLU A 90 2.74 6.45 -15.69
C GLU A 90 2.71 6.09 -14.20
N PHE A 91 2.54 4.81 -13.89
CA PHE A 91 2.65 4.30 -12.53
C PHE A 91 4.03 4.54 -11.93
N ALA A 92 5.12 4.21 -12.65
CA ALA A 92 6.47 4.43 -12.16
C ALA A 92 6.75 5.92 -11.87
N GLN A 93 6.28 6.82 -12.75
CA GLN A 93 6.38 8.27 -12.56
C GLN A 93 5.57 8.75 -11.35
N SER A 94 4.35 8.26 -11.21
CA SER A 94 3.45 8.60 -10.10
C SER A 94 4.00 8.12 -8.76
N LEU A 95 4.48 6.88 -8.70
CA LEU A 95 5.09 6.30 -7.51
C LEU A 95 6.36 7.06 -7.11
N THR A 96 7.23 7.39 -8.07
CA THR A 96 8.44 8.19 -7.81
C THR A 96 8.09 9.58 -7.28
N THR A 97 7.06 10.22 -7.85
CA THR A 97 6.59 11.54 -7.41
C THR A 97 6.00 11.47 -6.01
N GLU A 98 5.23 10.42 -5.72
CA GLU A 98 4.65 10.21 -4.40
C GLU A 98 5.71 9.97 -3.32
N LEU A 99 6.75 9.18 -3.62
CA LEU A 99 7.88 8.99 -2.69
C LEU A 99 8.60 10.32 -2.39
N LYS A 100 8.81 11.17 -3.40
CA LYS A 100 9.39 12.51 -3.21
C LYS A 100 8.49 13.39 -2.34
N ARG A 101 7.20 13.46 -2.66
CA ARG A 101 6.20 14.22 -1.90
C ARG A 101 6.17 13.79 -0.44
N ARG A 102 6.20 12.48 -0.17
CA ARG A 102 6.27 11.91 1.18
C ARG A 102 7.56 12.29 1.89
N ALA A 103 8.70 12.25 1.20
CA ALA A 103 9.99 12.64 1.79
C ALA A 103 10.02 14.11 2.21
N GLU A 104 9.45 15.01 1.40
CA GLU A 104 9.32 16.43 1.72
C GLU A 104 8.42 16.67 2.94
N LEU A 105 7.31 15.94 3.03
CA LEU A 105 6.29 16.13 4.06
C LEU A 105 6.60 15.44 5.40
N ILE A 106 7.31 14.30 5.38
CA ILE A 106 7.76 13.56 6.57
C ILE A 106 9.11 14.10 7.06
N GLY A 107 9.94 14.63 6.16
CA GLY A 107 11.25 15.20 6.47
C GLY A 107 12.22 14.13 6.97
N ARG A 108 12.76 14.36 8.18
CA ARG A 108 13.75 13.47 8.83
C ARG A 108 13.15 12.39 9.73
N THR A 109 11.85 12.43 9.97
CA THR A 109 11.16 11.45 10.83
C THR A 109 10.82 10.18 10.06
N HIS A 110 10.41 9.12 10.77
CA HIS A 110 9.83 7.94 10.14
C HIS A 110 8.31 8.08 10.04
N PHE A 111 7.72 7.51 8.99
CA PHE A 111 6.28 7.53 8.75
C PHE A 111 5.47 7.13 9.98
N THR A 112 5.86 6.05 10.68
CA THR A 112 5.15 5.57 11.87
C THR A 112 5.06 6.63 12.97
N GLU A 113 6.17 7.34 13.21
CA GLU A 113 6.22 8.43 14.20
C GLU A 113 5.38 9.63 13.74
N TRP A 114 5.60 10.09 12.51
CA TRP A 114 4.87 11.19 11.90
C TRP A 114 3.35 10.95 11.91
N HIS A 115 2.94 9.74 11.54
CA HIS A 115 1.55 9.33 11.44
C HIS A 115 0.89 9.23 12.81
N THR A 116 1.61 8.70 13.81
CA THR A 116 1.12 8.60 15.20
C THR A 116 0.92 9.98 15.81
N GLN A 117 1.91 10.88 15.68
CA GLN A 117 1.82 12.24 16.22
C GLN A 117 0.62 13.01 15.64
N ARG A 118 0.34 12.85 14.34
CA ARG A 118 -0.80 13.50 13.69
C ARG A 118 -2.14 12.84 13.97
N ALA A 119 -2.20 11.52 14.10
CA ALA A 119 -3.39 10.81 14.54
C ALA A 119 -3.82 11.24 15.95
N VAL A 120 -2.85 11.43 16.86
CA VAL A 120 -3.10 11.93 18.21
C VAL A 120 -3.51 13.41 18.19
N SER A 121 -2.84 14.25 17.39
CA SER A 121 -3.19 15.67 17.26
C SER A 121 -4.61 15.88 16.73
N GLY A 122 -5.03 15.11 15.71
CA GLY A 122 -6.40 15.15 15.19
C GLY A 122 -7.45 14.73 16.23
N ARG A 123 -7.14 13.73 17.07
CA ARG A 123 -8.02 13.31 18.18
C ARG A 123 -8.12 14.37 19.28
N MET A 124 -7.00 15.01 19.65
CA MET A 124 -7.01 16.08 20.66
C MET A 124 -7.82 17.30 20.21
N ILE A 125 -7.77 17.64 18.92
CA ILE A 125 -8.58 18.72 18.33
C ILE A 125 -10.07 18.34 18.37
N ALA A 126 -10.43 17.09 18.03
CA ALA A 126 -11.81 16.62 18.07
C ALA A 126 -12.38 16.55 19.51
N GLN A 127 -11.58 16.15 20.50
CA GLN A 127 -12.02 16.06 21.90
C GLN A 127 -12.26 17.42 22.57
N ARG A 128 -11.63 18.50 22.08
CA ARG A 128 -11.83 19.85 22.62
C ARG A 128 -13.15 20.50 22.19
N ALA A 129 -13.92 19.84 21.31
CA ALA A 129 -15.19 20.31 20.77
C ALA A 129 -16.43 19.67 21.44
N ALA A 130 -16.31 19.07 22.62
CA ALA A 130 -17.46 18.63 23.39
C ALA A 130 -17.95 19.76 24.33
N PRO A 131 -19.19 20.27 24.18
CA PRO A 131 -19.75 21.17 25.17
C PRO A 131 -20.07 20.35 26.44
N SER A 132 -19.55 20.80 27.58
CA SER A 132 -20.00 20.34 28.89
C SER A 132 -21.47 20.74 29.06
N GLY A 133 -22.38 19.81 28.82
CA GLY A 133 -23.82 20.00 29.01
C GLY A 133 -24.16 20.11 30.50
N GLY A 134 -24.20 21.34 31.01
CA GLY A 134 -24.87 21.70 32.25
C GLY A 134 -26.39 21.82 32.03
N ALA A 135 -27.13 21.41 33.05
CA ALA A 135 -28.59 21.31 33.13
C ALA A 135 -29.36 22.64 32.97
N ALA A 136 -30.70 22.50 32.82
CA ALA A 136 -31.76 23.53 32.92
C ALA A 136 -31.92 24.42 31.66
N ASP A 137 -33.09 24.87 31.19
CA ASP A 137 -34.52 24.72 31.49
C ASP A 137 -35.29 25.41 30.33
N LEU A 138 -36.62 25.29 30.30
CA LEU A 138 -37.62 25.68 29.28
C LEU A 138 -37.46 26.98 28.43
N ASP A 139 -37.98 26.85 27.19
CA ASP A 139 -38.55 27.79 26.19
C ASP A 139 -38.56 29.32 26.43
N VAL A 140 -37.96 30.09 25.49
CA VAL A 140 -38.46 31.37 24.90
C VAL A 140 -37.77 31.63 23.54
N PRO A 141 -38.46 32.02 22.45
CA PRO A 141 -37.78 32.52 21.25
C PRO A 141 -37.66 34.03 21.30
N THR A 142 -36.49 34.56 21.64
CA THR A 142 -36.16 35.97 21.37
C THR A 142 -35.23 36.05 20.17
N THR A 143 -35.78 36.58 19.08
CA THR A 143 -35.03 37.16 17.96
C THR A 143 -33.95 38.09 18.48
N SER A 144 -32.69 37.71 18.29
CA SER A 144 -31.54 38.57 18.56
C SER A 144 -30.59 38.52 17.37
N THR A 145 -30.27 39.70 16.88
CA THR A 145 -29.47 39.98 15.69
C THR A 145 -28.13 39.26 15.70
N MET A 146 -27.81 38.63 14.58
CA MET A 146 -26.53 37.99 14.31
C MET A 146 -25.43 39.06 14.25
N ARG A 147 -24.78 39.34 15.38
CA ARG A 147 -23.51 40.08 15.38
C ARG A 147 -22.44 39.16 14.82
N LEU A 148 -22.16 39.31 13.54
CA LEU A 148 -20.93 38.80 12.92
C LEU A 148 -19.75 39.46 13.64
N ARG A 149 -19.14 38.73 14.58
CA ARG A 149 -17.75 39.03 14.96
C ARG A 149 -16.92 38.87 13.69
N PRO A 150 -16.00 39.79 13.36
CA PRO A 150 -14.95 39.44 12.43
C PRO A 150 -14.17 38.34 13.13
N GLY A 151 -14.46 37.10 12.76
CA GLY A 151 -13.68 35.96 13.18
C GLY A 151 -12.29 36.25 12.67
N ALA A 152 -11.40 36.67 13.58
CA ALA A 152 -9.97 36.53 13.42
C ALA A 152 -9.79 35.19 12.71
N ALA A 153 -9.08 35.21 11.59
CA ALA A 153 -8.72 34.03 10.84
C ALA A 153 -8.25 32.98 11.85
N GLN A 154 -9.16 32.09 12.27
CA GLN A 154 -8.79 30.75 12.60
C GLN A 154 -8.23 30.31 11.27
N GLU A 155 -6.90 30.42 11.14
CA GLU A 155 -6.11 29.42 10.46
C GLU A 155 -6.75 28.11 10.90
N LYS A 156 -7.73 27.70 10.11
CA LYS A 156 -8.42 26.44 10.20
C LYS A 156 -7.29 25.52 9.90
N ALA A 157 -6.55 25.12 10.94
CA ALA A 157 -5.31 24.36 10.86
C ALA A 157 -5.58 23.32 9.80
N GLU A 158 -5.07 23.57 8.60
CA GLU A 158 -5.54 22.88 7.41
C GLU A 158 -5.06 21.48 7.65
N ALA A 159 -5.99 20.61 8.08
CA ALA A 159 -5.67 19.30 8.56
C ALA A 159 -5.01 18.63 7.37
N ALA A 160 -3.68 18.56 7.41
CA ALA A 160 -2.89 18.13 6.28
C ALA A 160 -3.49 16.82 5.76
N PRO A 161 -3.66 16.68 4.44
CA PRO A 161 -4.40 15.56 3.88
C PRO A 161 -3.86 14.26 4.49
N PRO A 162 -4.74 13.34 4.92
CA PRO A 162 -4.31 12.10 5.54
C PRO A 162 -3.34 11.42 4.58
N LEU A 163 -2.20 10.97 5.11
CA LEU A 163 -1.19 10.28 4.35
C LEU A 163 -1.37 8.78 4.60
N PRO A 164 -2.21 8.07 3.82
CA PRO A 164 -2.43 6.65 4.05
C PRO A 164 -1.14 5.88 3.83
N ARG A 165 -1.01 4.74 4.52
CA ARG A 165 -0.01 3.74 4.13
C ARG A 165 -0.31 3.28 2.72
N LEU A 166 0.73 3.10 1.92
CA LEU A 166 0.60 2.58 0.56
C LEU A 166 1.25 1.21 0.50
N VAL A 167 0.54 0.20 0.00
CA VAL A 167 1.08 -1.14 -0.23
C VAL A 167 1.03 -1.43 -1.71
N VAL A 168 2.18 -1.69 -2.32
CA VAL A 168 2.29 -2.15 -3.71
C VAL A 168 2.40 -3.67 -3.69
N VAL A 169 1.43 -4.35 -4.28
CA VAL A 169 1.35 -5.81 -4.38
C VAL A 169 1.72 -6.22 -5.80
N VAL A 170 2.76 -7.03 -5.97
CA VAL A 170 3.27 -7.50 -7.26
C VAL A 170 3.14 -9.02 -7.34
N ASP A 171 2.34 -9.53 -8.27
CA ASP A 171 2.05 -10.97 -8.40
C ASP A 171 3.20 -11.77 -9.02
N ASP A 172 3.88 -11.18 -9.99
CA ASP A 172 5.01 -11.80 -10.67
C ASP A 172 6.06 -10.74 -10.96
N LEU A 173 7.02 -10.67 -10.04
CA LEU A 173 8.13 -9.73 -10.11
C LEU A 173 9.07 -10.06 -11.28
N ASP A 174 9.19 -11.33 -11.65
CA ASP A 174 10.07 -11.78 -12.74
C ASP A 174 9.59 -11.24 -14.09
N ALA A 175 8.27 -11.16 -14.29
CA ALA A 175 7.66 -10.55 -15.47
C ALA A 175 7.99 -9.04 -15.58
N LEU A 176 8.14 -8.35 -14.44
CA LEU A 176 8.57 -6.95 -14.43
C LEU A 176 10.08 -6.83 -14.72
N LEU A 177 10.88 -7.79 -14.25
CA LEU A 177 12.33 -7.83 -14.44
C LEU A 177 12.78 -8.35 -15.82
N SER A 178 11.90 -9.04 -16.57
CA SER A 178 12.26 -9.72 -17.83
C SER A 178 11.66 -9.07 -19.09
N PRO A 179 12.44 -8.75 -20.14
CA PRO A 179 13.88 -8.98 -20.26
C PRO A 179 14.72 -8.01 -19.40
N PRO A 180 15.98 -8.39 -19.08
CA PRO A 180 16.87 -7.64 -18.22
C PRO A 180 17.07 -6.18 -18.66
N LEU A 181 17.37 -5.32 -17.69
CA LEU A 181 17.73 -3.92 -17.90
C LEU A 181 18.79 -3.78 -19.02
N GLY A 182 18.52 -2.92 -20.01
CA GLY A 182 19.44 -2.64 -21.12
C GLY A 182 19.16 -3.39 -22.43
N SER A 183 18.20 -4.31 -22.46
CA SER A 183 17.78 -4.97 -23.70
C SER A 183 17.11 -3.98 -24.68
N PRO A 184 17.45 -3.98 -25.99
CA PRO A 184 16.83 -3.08 -26.97
C PRO A 184 15.31 -3.34 -27.05
N GLY A 185 14.52 -2.27 -26.91
CA GLY A 185 13.04 -2.30 -26.99
C GLY A 185 12.28 -1.98 -25.69
N ARG A 186 12.95 -1.66 -24.57
CA ARG A 186 12.25 -1.54 -23.27
C ARG A 186 12.67 -0.34 -22.39
N PRO A 187 12.39 0.92 -22.78
CA PRO A 187 12.57 2.08 -21.88
C PRO A 187 11.62 2.06 -20.66
N THR A 188 10.55 1.25 -20.70
CA THR A 188 9.49 1.28 -19.67
C THR A 188 9.77 0.44 -18.43
N ALA A 189 10.32 -0.77 -18.60
CA ALA A 189 10.53 -1.68 -17.47
C ALA A 189 11.60 -1.18 -16.50
N GLY A 190 12.63 -0.51 -17.01
CA GLY A 190 13.65 0.11 -16.15
C GLY A 190 13.08 1.17 -15.22
N SER A 191 12.07 1.93 -15.63
CA SER A 191 11.44 2.94 -14.78
C SER A 191 10.68 2.31 -13.61
N VAL A 192 9.92 1.24 -13.88
CA VAL A 192 9.17 0.50 -12.85
C VAL A 192 10.12 -0.13 -11.85
N VAL A 193 11.14 -0.84 -12.33
CA VAL A 193 12.14 -1.50 -11.47
C VAL A 193 12.83 -0.47 -10.58
N ARG A 194 13.25 0.67 -11.12
CA ARG A 194 13.85 1.76 -10.31
C ARG A 194 12.88 2.34 -9.29
N ALA A 195 11.60 2.47 -9.63
CA ALA A 195 10.60 2.94 -8.69
C ALA A 195 10.38 1.93 -7.55
N LEU A 196 10.31 0.63 -7.87
CA LEU A 196 10.21 -0.45 -6.86
C LEU A 196 11.48 -0.55 -6.01
N GLU A 197 12.67 -0.35 -6.58
CA GLU A 197 13.93 -0.24 -5.83
C GLU A 197 13.95 0.96 -4.89
N ALA A 198 13.35 2.08 -5.30
CA ALA A 198 13.19 3.25 -4.43
C ALA A 198 12.22 2.94 -3.27
N VAL A 199 11.13 2.22 -3.54
CA VAL A 199 10.27 1.70 -2.46
C VAL A 199 11.06 0.76 -1.55
N ALA A 200 11.81 -0.20 -2.11
CA ALA A 200 12.59 -1.17 -1.34
C ALA A 200 13.61 -0.51 -0.39
N ARG A 201 14.15 0.65 -0.78
CA ARG A 201 15.18 1.38 -0.04
C ARG A 201 14.61 2.37 0.97
N ASP A 202 13.61 3.15 0.56
CA ASP A 202 13.12 4.32 1.30
C ASP A 202 11.69 4.15 1.81
N GLY A 203 11.00 3.10 1.37
CA GLY A 203 9.57 2.90 1.56
C GLY A 203 9.16 2.83 3.02
N GLU A 204 9.92 2.13 3.88
CA GLU A 204 9.64 2.06 5.32
C GLU A 204 9.50 3.44 5.95
N ARG A 205 10.49 4.30 5.72
CA ARG A 205 10.53 5.67 6.23
C ARG A 205 9.37 6.49 5.70
N LEU A 206 8.89 6.19 4.50
CA LEU A 206 7.85 6.92 3.80
C LEU A 206 6.44 6.29 3.95
N GLY A 207 6.30 5.15 4.65
CA GLY A 207 5.04 4.43 4.78
C GLY A 207 4.54 3.83 3.47
N VAL A 208 5.48 3.43 2.61
CA VAL A 208 5.23 2.71 1.35
C VAL A 208 5.86 1.33 1.45
N HIS A 209 5.04 0.29 1.32
CA HIS A 209 5.43 -1.09 1.49
C HIS A 209 5.31 -1.85 0.16
N LEU A 210 6.07 -2.93 0.04
CA LEU A 210 6.14 -3.77 -1.15
C LEU A 210 5.85 -5.20 -0.72
N VAL A 211 4.86 -5.81 -1.35
CA VAL A 211 4.57 -7.23 -1.21
C VAL A 211 4.72 -7.85 -2.58
N ALA A 212 5.72 -8.71 -2.79
CA ALA A 212 6.03 -9.19 -4.12
C ALA A 212 6.25 -10.70 -4.14
N ALA A 213 5.68 -11.37 -5.14
CA ALA A 213 5.95 -12.77 -5.44
C ALA A 213 6.91 -12.93 -6.62
N PHE A 214 7.81 -13.90 -6.53
CA PHE A 214 8.84 -14.19 -7.52
C PHE A 214 9.20 -15.68 -7.53
N THR A 215 9.70 -16.17 -8.66
CA THR A 215 10.07 -17.58 -8.85
C THR A 215 11.43 -17.83 -8.22
N SER A 216 11.65 -19.06 -7.75
CA SER A 216 12.88 -19.42 -7.05
C SER A 216 14.12 -19.07 -7.89
N GLY A 217 15.06 -18.34 -7.30
CA GLY A 217 16.16 -17.70 -8.01
C GLY A 217 16.58 -16.39 -7.35
N ALA A 218 17.60 -15.72 -7.91
CA ALA A 218 18.22 -14.53 -7.31
C ALA A 218 17.16 -13.47 -6.98
N ALA A 219 16.77 -13.42 -5.70
CA ALA A 219 16.01 -12.30 -5.17
C ALA A 219 16.71 -11.03 -5.67
N PRO A 220 15.96 -10.03 -6.20
CA PRO A 220 16.58 -8.73 -6.42
C PRO A 220 17.28 -8.35 -5.12
N GLY A 221 18.46 -7.72 -5.20
CA GLY A 221 19.32 -7.41 -4.04
C GLY A 221 18.69 -6.48 -2.98
N TRP A 222 17.37 -6.40 -2.94
CA TRP A 222 16.51 -5.85 -1.93
C TRP A 222 16.71 -6.64 -0.65
N THR A 223 17.19 -5.95 0.38
CA THR A 223 17.28 -6.46 1.75
C THR A 223 15.88 -6.53 2.39
N ALA A 224 14.92 -7.11 1.67
CA ALA A 224 13.55 -7.24 2.12
C ALA A 224 13.44 -8.45 3.05
N ARG A 225 13.02 -8.19 4.28
CA ARG A 225 12.56 -9.17 5.24
C ARG A 225 11.17 -8.69 5.68
N PRO A 226 10.18 -9.59 5.80
CA PRO A 226 10.27 -11.06 5.76
C PRO A 226 10.20 -11.72 4.36
N LEU A 227 10.71 -12.96 4.26
CA LEU A 227 10.62 -13.84 3.08
C LEU A 227 9.79 -15.08 3.43
N VAL A 228 8.76 -15.37 2.65
CA VAL A 228 7.96 -16.59 2.72
C VAL A 228 8.34 -17.48 1.54
N VAL A 229 8.68 -18.74 1.78
CA VAL A 229 8.98 -19.71 0.74
C VAL A 229 7.84 -20.71 0.67
N LEU A 230 7.29 -20.89 -0.53
CA LEU A 230 6.25 -21.87 -0.85
C LEU A 230 6.88 -23.02 -1.64
N ASP A 231 6.59 -24.25 -1.20
CA ASP A 231 7.00 -25.45 -1.90
C ASP A 231 6.13 -25.68 -3.16
N ALA A 232 6.66 -26.45 -4.11
CA ALA A 232 5.84 -26.95 -5.21
C ALA A 232 4.66 -27.76 -4.66
N PRO A 233 3.49 -27.75 -5.33
CA PRO A 233 2.42 -28.66 -4.94
C PRO A 233 2.96 -30.09 -4.94
N GLY A 234 2.80 -30.79 -3.81
CA GLY A 234 3.19 -32.19 -3.71
C GLY A 234 2.47 -32.98 -4.80
N SER A 235 3.19 -33.86 -5.49
CA SER A 235 2.53 -34.92 -6.25
C SER A 235 1.95 -35.86 -5.20
N ASP A 236 0.66 -35.72 -4.90
CA ASP A 236 -0.02 -36.74 -4.10
C ASP A 236 0.17 -38.08 -4.82
N PRO A 237 0.69 -39.12 -4.14
CA PRO A 237 0.63 -40.46 -4.69
C PRO A 237 -0.84 -40.91 -4.62
N GLU A 238 -1.44 -41.12 -5.80
CA GLU A 238 -2.73 -41.80 -5.98
C GLU A 238 -2.78 -43.16 -5.27
#